data_AF-A0A2E5JFY6-F1
#
_entry.id   AF-A0A2E5JFY6-F1
#
_cell.length_a   1.000
_cell.length_b   1.000
_cell.length_c   1.000
_cell.angle_alpha   90.00
_cell.angle_beta   90.00
_cell.angle_gamma   90.00
#
_symmetry.space_group_name_H-M   'P 1'
#
loop_
_entity.id
_entity.type
_entity.pdbx_description
1 polymer ?
#
loop_
_entity_poly.entity_id
_entity_poly.type
_entity_poly.pdbx_seq_one_letter_code
_entity_poly.pdbx_strand_id
1 'polypeptide(L)'
;MFERRIHTIEDSKRPNLNSKWIQLGQTPRQSLSKLVELLSESSTGKRIIALASQKAKSQGQSLGEVLLIGDSSLTDTTLVRRFIPTKPDEVSYESKSVVYLNRHLSVIDGLLDLAHELTHFNERQPFNPYRVNFTLKEFIASTVEGRGGEVEAYLSECQVLSELYPSQIRDRSNCSNVMDDHGHLSKDKGIEHFYRIGGHMQQMQKDLGRYRIPASDFPRLSGDTPIFISSAYGLPYPIAAVKEYVSIMGKACENDRKRLSLLEMRNSRAPASEQASATWEQMTRFFKNRCEDYLAVN
;
A
#
# COMPACT_ATOMS: atom_id res chain seq x y z
N MET A 1 -50.16 -10.79 38.90
CA MET A 1 -49.99 -11.39 37.56
C MET A 1 -48.77 -10.74 36.95
N PHE A 2 -47.61 -11.40 36.98
CA PHE A 2 -46.37 -10.85 36.44
C PHE A 2 -46.32 -11.12 34.93
N GLU A 3 -46.55 -10.09 34.12
CA GLU A 3 -46.27 -10.15 32.69
C GLU A 3 -44.76 -10.19 32.48
N ARG A 4 -44.24 -11.39 32.15
CA ARG A 4 -42.90 -11.52 31.56
C ARG A 4 -42.92 -10.86 30.19
N ARG A 5 -42.39 -9.64 30.09
CA ARG A 5 -41.95 -9.07 28.83
C ARG A 5 -40.77 -9.91 28.34
N ILE A 6 -41.04 -10.81 27.39
CA ILE A 6 -40.01 -11.48 26.62
C ILE A 6 -39.38 -10.40 25.75
N HIS A 7 -38.24 -9.86 26.19
CA HIS A 7 -37.33 -9.18 25.28
C HIS A 7 -36.76 -10.25 24.36
N THR A 8 -37.32 -10.37 23.17
CA THR A 8 -36.66 -11.03 22.05
C THR A 8 -35.39 -10.23 21.80
N ILE A 9 -34.25 -10.79 22.21
CA ILE A 9 -32.96 -10.39 21.67
C ILE A 9 -33.10 -10.64 20.17
N GLU A 10 -33.10 -9.57 19.36
CA GLU A 10 -32.95 -9.73 17.92
C GLU A 10 -31.62 -10.47 17.73
N ASP A 11 -31.69 -11.78 17.50
CA ASP A 11 -30.58 -12.54 16.95
C ASP A 11 -30.18 -11.80 15.68
N SER A 12 -29.06 -11.08 15.75
CA SER A 12 -28.48 -10.41 14.60
C SER A 12 -28.17 -11.49 13.58
N LYS A 13 -29.10 -11.73 12.65
CA LYS A 13 -28.92 -12.69 11.57
C LYS A 13 -27.61 -12.33 10.88
N ARG A 14 -26.61 -13.21 11.03
CA ARG A 14 -25.32 -13.04 10.35
C ARG A 14 -25.58 -12.82 8.86
N PRO A 15 -24.92 -11.83 8.25
CA PRO A 15 -25.14 -11.51 6.85
C PRO A 15 -24.76 -12.70 5.95
N ASN A 16 -25.40 -12.79 4.79
CA ASN A 16 -25.00 -13.76 3.78
C ASN A 16 -23.62 -13.40 3.23
N LEU A 17 -22.62 -14.20 3.57
CA LEU A 17 -21.21 -13.97 3.22
C LEU A 17 -20.96 -13.88 1.71
N ASN A 18 -21.79 -14.53 0.89
CA ASN A 18 -21.64 -14.56 -0.57
C ASN A 18 -22.40 -13.43 -1.27
N SER A 19 -23.27 -12.69 -0.57
CA SER A 19 -23.92 -11.50 -1.14
C SER A 19 -22.92 -10.37 -1.31
N LYS A 20 -23.23 -9.36 -2.14
CA LYS A 20 -22.36 -8.18 -2.28
C LYS A 20 -22.40 -7.35 -1.01
N TRP A 21 -21.24 -6.97 -0.48
CA TRP A 21 -21.18 -6.19 0.77
C TRP A 21 -21.90 -4.84 0.66
N ILE A 22 -21.93 -4.27 -0.55
CA ILE A 22 -22.62 -3.00 -0.82
C ILE A 22 -24.13 -3.05 -0.52
N GLN A 23 -24.71 -4.25 -0.37
CA GLN A 23 -26.11 -4.50 -0.08
C GLN A 23 -26.40 -4.70 1.43
N LEU A 24 -25.40 -4.57 2.31
CA LEU A 24 -25.57 -4.73 3.76
C LEU A 24 -26.47 -3.65 4.38
N GLY A 25 -26.40 -2.42 3.87
CA GLY A 25 -27.17 -1.25 4.32
C GLY A 25 -28.11 -0.71 3.24
N GLN A 26 -28.87 0.34 3.58
CA GLN A 26 -29.75 1.02 2.61
C GLN A 26 -28.95 1.92 1.66
N THR A 27 -27.78 2.37 2.09
CA THR A 27 -26.85 3.17 1.28
C THR A 27 -25.46 2.56 1.28
N PRO A 28 -24.64 2.84 0.24
CA PRO A 28 -23.24 2.41 0.20
C PRO A 28 -22.44 2.73 1.46
N ARG A 29 -22.65 3.92 2.03
CA ARG A 29 -21.96 4.36 3.26
C ARG A 29 -22.40 3.56 4.49
N GLN A 30 -23.70 3.27 4.61
CA GLN A 30 -24.19 2.38 5.68
C GLN A 30 -23.66 0.96 5.52
N SER A 31 -23.56 0.45 4.29
CA SER A 31 -22.98 -0.86 4.01
C SER A 31 -21.52 -0.94 4.45
N LEU A 32 -20.74 0.12 4.19
CA LEU A 32 -19.36 0.23 4.65
C LEU A 32 -19.27 0.30 6.19
N SER A 33 -20.14 1.08 6.85
CA SER A 33 -20.22 1.12 8.32
C SER A 33 -20.50 -0.26 8.91
N LYS A 34 -21.46 -1.00 8.34
CA LYS A 34 -21.75 -2.38 8.76
C LYS A 34 -20.58 -3.33 8.54
N LEU A 35 -19.80 -3.13 7.49
CA LEU A 35 -18.60 -3.93 7.25
C LEU A 35 -17.51 -3.66 8.29
N VAL A 36 -17.34 -2.39 8.70
CA VAL A 36 -16.46 -2.01 9.82
C VAL A 36 -16.95 -2.62 11.14
N GLU A 37 -18.27 -2.63 11.38
CA GLU A 37 -18.87 -3.29 12.55
C GLU A 37 -18.58 -4.80 12.55
N LEU A 38 -18.75 -5.49 11.42
CA LEU A 38 -18.41 -6.90 11.29
C LEU A 38 -16.91 -7.16 11.52
N LEU A 39 -16.03 -6.32 10.98
CA LEU A 39 -14.59 -6.41 11.22
C LEU A 39 -14.27 -6.24 12.70
N SER A 40 -15.00 -5.40 13.41
CA SER A 40 -14.86 -5.21 14.85
C SER A 40 -15.32 -6.42 15.69
N GLU A 41 -15.85 -7.50 15.11
CA GLU A 41 -16.12 -8.73 15.87
C GLU A 41 -14.83 -9.52 16.14
N SER A 42 -13.81 -9.36 15.29
CA SER A 42 -12.47 -9.97 15.44
C SER A 42 -11.61 -9.15 16.40
N SER A 43 -10.79 -9.83 17.22
CA SER A 43 -9.80 -9.17 18.07
C SER A 43 -8.75 -8.41 17.25
N THR A 44 -8.30 -9.02 16.16
CA THR A 44 -7.39 -8.41 15.18
C THR A 44 -8.06 -7.24 14.46
N GLY A 45 -9.31 -7.42 13.99
CA GLY A 45 -10.07 -6.36 13.34
C GLY A 45 -10.33 -5.14 14.24
N LYS A 46 -10.69 -5.35 15.52
CA LYS A 46 -10.80 -4.25 16.52
C LYS A 46 -9.52 -3.44 16.63
N ARG A 47 -8.37 -4.11 16.70
CA ARG A 47 -7.06 -3.45 16.80
C ARG A 47 -6.75 -2.62 15.56
N ILE A 48 -6.96 -3.19 14.37
CA ILE A 48 -6.74 -2.51 13.08
C ILE A 48 -7.61 -1.25 12.98
N ILE A 49 -8.90 -1.34 13.33
CA ILE A 49 -9.84 -0.20 13.31
C ILE A 49 -9.41 0.89 14.29
N ALA A 50 -8.95 0.51 15.49
CA ALA A 50 -8.49 1.47 16.50
C ALA A 50 -7.27 2.25 16.02
N LEU A 51 -6.26 1.56 15.46
CA LEU A 51 -5.07 2.19 14.88
C LEU A 51 -5.44 3.08 13.68
N ALA A 52 -6.35 2.63 12.83
CA ALA A 52 -6.80 3.41 11.66
C ALA A 52 -7.53 4.68 12.08
N SER A 53 -8.39 4.57 13.09
CA SER A 53 -9.05 5.72 13.67
C SER A 53 -8.07 6.72 14.28
N GLN A 54 -7.01 6.25 14.92
CA GLN A 54 -5.95 7.11 15.48
C GLN A 54 -5.17 7.81 14.37
N LYS A 55 -4.77 7.08 13.32
CA LYS A 55 -4.02 7.65 12.19
C LYS A 55 -4.88 8.64 11.39
N ALA A 56 -6.16 8.35 11.14
CA ALA A 56 -7.07 9.29 10.50
C ALA A 56 -7.20 10.59 11.31
N LYS A 57 -7.34 10.50 12.64
CA LYS A 57 -7.39 11.67 13.52
C LYS A 57 -6.12 12.52 13.44
N SER A 58 -4.95 11.89 13.31
CA SER A 58 -3.68 12.62 13.11
C SER A 58 -3.62 13.39 11.79
N GLN A 59 -4.44 13.00 10.79
CA GLN A 59 -4.63 13.71 9.52
C GLN A 59 -5.80 14.72 9.56
N GLY A 60 -6.42 14.92 10.73
CA GLY A 60 -7.60 15.79 10.88
C GLY A 60 -8.88 15.20 10.29
N GLN A 61 -8.95 13.88 10.10
CA GLN A 61 -10.09 13.17 9.51
C GLN A 61 -10.63 12.10 10.46
N SER A 62 -11.88 11.71 10.24
CA SER A 62 -12.48 10.52 10.84
C SER A 62 -12.18 9.27 10.01
N LEU A 63 -12.33 8.08 10.61
CA LEU A 63 -12.17 6.81 9.88
C LEU A 63 -13.11 6.75 8.66
N GLY A 64 -14.35 7.20 8.80
CA GLY A 64 -15.32 7.20 7.70
C GLY A 64 -15.04 8.19 6.57
N GLU A 65 -14.09 9.11 6.73
CA GLU A 65 -13.65 10.05 5.68
C GLU A 65 -12.44 9.54 4.91
N VAL A 66 -11.64 8.64 5.51
CA VAL A 66 -10.51 7.99 4.83
C VAL A 66 -10.91 6.69 4.13
N LEU A 67 -12.04 6.09 4.50
CA LEU A 67 -12.59 4.91 3.83
C LEU A 67 -13.54 5.32 2.70
N LEU A 68 -13.16 4.98 1.47
CA LEU A 68 -13.85 5.32 0.25
C LEU A 68 -14.28 4.05 -0.50
N ILE A 69 -15.30 4.19 -1.34
CA ILE A 69 -15.85 3.09 -2.14
C ILE A 69 -15.36 3.26 -3.57
N GLY A 70 -14.73 2.22 -4.13
CA GLY A 70 -14.13 2.23 -5.45
C GLY A 70 -14.45 0.99 -6.28
N ASP A 71 -13.84 0.91 -7.46
CA ASP A 71 -13.91 -0.27 -8.36
C ASP A 71 -12.77 -1.28 -8.12
N SER A 72 -11.79 -0.90 -7.29
CA SER A 72 -10.70 -1.76 -6.82
C SER A 72 -10.42 -1.44 -5.34
N SER A 73 -9.85 -2.41 -4.64
CA SER A 73 -9.35 -2.24 -3.27
C SER A 73 -7.89 -1.80 -3.34
N LEU A 74 -7.58 -0.67 -2.71
CA LEU A 74 -6.21 -0.16 -2.59
C LEU A 74 -6.10 0.92 -1.51
N THR A 75 -4.96 0.97 -0.87
CA THR A 75 -4.55 2.06 0.02
C THR A 75 -3.68 3.03 -0.75
N ASP A 76 -4.25 4.17 -1.14
CA ASP A 76 -3.52 5.21 -1.86
C ASP A 76 -2.81 6.11 -0.85
N THR A 77 -1.54 6.42 -1.11
CA THR A 77 -0.76 7.36 -0.32
C THR A 77 -0.21 8.44 -1.23
N THR A 78 -0.74 9.65 -1.09
CA THR A 78 -0.28 10.82 -1.82
C THR A 78 0.76 11.57 -0.99
N LEU A 79 1.98 11.70 -1.52
CA LEU A 79 2.99 12.61 -1.01
C LEU A 79 2.86 13.98 -1.69
N VAL A 80 2.31 14.95 -0.99
CA VAL A 80 2.26 16.34 -1.42
C VAL A 80 3.56 17.02 -1.06
N ARG A 81 4.28 17.47 -2.09
CA ARG A 81 5.47 18.30 -1.96
C ARG A 81 5.10 19.75 -2.24
N ARG A 82 5.27 20.64 -1.26
CA ARG A 82 5.04 22.09 -1.44
C ARG A 82 6.36 22.84 -1.37
N PHE A 83 6.51 23.83 -2.23
CA PHE A 83 7.56 24.85 -2.16
C PHE A 83 6.94 26.20 -2.54
N ILE A 84 7.52 27.30 -2.08
CA ILE A 84 7.07 28.63 -2.44
C ILE A 84 7.90 29.10 -3.63
N PRO A 85 7.31 29.64 -4.72
CA PRO A 85 8.07 30.08 -5.90
C PRO A 85 9.17 31.10 -5.58
N THR A 86 8.97 31.91 -4.55
CA THR A 86 9.95 32.91 -4.11
C THR A 86 11.16 32.28 -3.41
N LYS A 87 10.97 31.15 -2.73
CA LYS A 87 11.98 30.35 -2.02
C LYS A 87 11.90 28.87 -2.42
N PRO A 88 12.31 28.53 -3.66
CA PRO A 88 12.13 27.19 -4.20
C PRO A 88 12.97 26.13 -3.48
N ASP A 89 13.94 26.53 -2.66
CA ASP A 89 14.81 25.72 -1.80
C ASP A 89 14.11 25.21 -0.53
N GLU A 90 13.13 25.95 0.00
CA GLU A 90 12.31 25.53 1.14
C GLU A 90 11.20 24.57 0.68
N VAL A 91 11.29 23.31 1.07
CA VAL A 91 10.35 22.25 0.67
C VAL A 91 9.71 21.63 1.90
N SER A 92 8.37 21.59 1.93
CA SER A 92 7.61 20.81 2.90
C SER A 92 6.97 19.60 2.25
N TYR A 93 6.86 18.51 3.03
CA TYR A 93 6.26 17.25 2.62
C TYR A 93 5.06 16.97 3.53
N GLU A 94 3.92 16.70 2.94
CA GLU A 94 2.70 16.27 3.63
C GLU A 94 2.23 14.97 2.98
N SER A 95 2.00 13.93 3.77
CA SER A 95 1.47 12.65 3.26
C SER A 95 0.01 12.51 3.68
N LYS A 96 -0.85 12.12 2.74
CA LYS A 96 -2.23 11.75 3.01
C LYS A 96 -2.50 10.36 2.47
N SER A 97 -3.18 9.55 3.25
CA SER A 97 -3.54 8.20 2.83
C SER A 97 -5.05 8.02 2.88
N VAL A 98 -5.60 7.30 1.91
CA VAL A 98 -7.00 6.93 1.84
C VAL A 98 -7.10 5.46 1.46
N VAL A 99 -8.17 4.80 1.88
CA VAL A 99 -8.43 3.39 1.60
C VAL A 99 -9.64 3.31 0.69
N TYR A 100 -9.48 2.71 -0.47
CA TYR A 100 -10.58 2.35 -1.35
C TYR A 100 -10.93 0.89 -1.14
N LEU A 101 -12.23 0.58 -1.08
CA LEU A 101 -12.74 -0.78 -1.04
C LEU A 101 -13.57 -1.07 -2.30
N ASN A 102 -13.30 -2.19 -2.96
CA ASN A 102 -14.01 -2.59 -4.17
C ASN A 102 -15.48 -2.95 -3.90
N ARG A 103 -16.42 -2.19 -4.49
CA ARG A 103 -17.88 -2.38 -4.35
C ARG A 103 -18.44 -3.68 -4.92
N HIS A 104 -17.67 -4.41 -5.71
CA HIS A 104 -18.12 -5.62 -6.40
C HIS A 104 -17.88 -6.90 -5.61
N LEU A 105 -17.16 -6.83 -4.49
CA LEU A 105 -16.82 -7.96 -3.65
C LEU A 105 -18.01 -8.52 -2.87
N SER A 106 -17.89 -9.80 -2.50
CA SER A 106 -18.80 -10.42 -1.54
C SER A 106 -18.62 -9.81 -0.14
N VAL A 107 -19.51 -10.12 0.81
CA VAL A 107 -19.38 -9.69 2.20
C VAL A 107 -18.08 -10.18 2.82
N ILE A 108 -17.73 -11.45 2.60
CA ILE A 108 -16.49 -12.01 3.15
C ILE A 108 -15.26 -11.40 2.47
N ASP A 109 -15.23 -11.31 1.14
CA ASP A 109 -14.05 -10.78 0.45
C ASP A 109 -13.87 -9.29 0.75
N GLY A 110 -14.96 -8.52 0.79
CA GLY A 110 -14.90 -7.09 1.16
C GLY A 110 -14.44 -6.88 2.60
N LEU A 111 -14.82 -7.78 3.52
CA LEU A 111 -14.37 -7.74 4.91
C LEU A 111 -12.87 -8.01 5.05
N LEU A 112 -12.38 -9.01 4.33
CA LEU A 112 -10.97 -9.39 4.29
C LEU A 112 -10.11 -8.31 3.62
N ASP A 113 -10.53 -7.82 2.45
CA ASP A 113 -9.87 -6.69 1.78
C ASP A 113 -9.85 -5.44 2.67
N LEU A 114 -10.94 -5.14 3.41
CA LEU A 114 -10.93 -4.01 4.34
C LEU A 114 -9.86 -4.18 5.43
N ALA A 115 -9.68 -5.39 5.97
CA ALA A 115 -8.62 -5.68 6.94
C ALA A 115 -7.23 -5.53 6.33
N HIS A 116 -7.05 -6.02 5.11
CA HIS A 116 -5.83 -5.92 4.32
C HIS A 116 -5.44 -4.45 4.11
N GLU A 117 -6.34 -3.65 3.54
CA GLU A 117 -6.09 -2.26 3.22
C GLU A 117 -5.92 -1.39 4.47
N LEU A 118 -6.70 -1.64 5.53
CA LEU A 118 -6.47 -0.93 6.79
C LEU A 118 -5.11 -1.29 7.42
N THR A 119 -4.57 -2.48 7.17
CA THR A 119 -3.21 -2.83 7.62
C THR A 119 -2.16 -1.98 6.89
N HIS A 120 -2.25 -1.85 5.56
CA HIS A 120 -1.43 -0.89 4.81
C HIS A 120 -1.61 0.52 5.34
N PHE A 121 -2.86 0.97 5.48
CA PHE A 121 -3.17 2.31 5.96
C PHE A 121 -2.53 2.58 7.31
N ASN A 122 -2.54 1.64 8.24
CA ASN A 122 -1.95 1.83 9.57
C ASN A 122 -0.43 1.88 9.52
N GLU A 123 0.16 0.85 8.94
CA GLU A 123 1.54 0.46 9.20
C GLU A 123 2.52 0.94 8.12
N ARG A 124 2.05 1.07 6.87
CA ARG A 124 2.91 1.44 5.74
C ARG A 124 3.43 2.86 5.94
N GLN A 125 4.75 2.98 5.88
CA GLN A 125 5.42 4.27 5.95
C GLN A 125 5.30 4.98 4.59
N PRO A 126 4.98 6.29 4.56
CA PRO A 126 5.00 7.04 3.32
C PRO A 126 6.38 6.97 2.65
N PHE A 127 6.41 6.51 1.40
CA PHE A 127 7.63 6.59 0.61
C PHE A 127 7.93 8.04 0.26
N ASN A 128 9.21 8.38 0.19
CA ASN A 128 9.66 9.69 -0.25
C ASN A 128 10.73 9.51 -1.33
N PRO A 129 10.39 9.67 -2.61
CA PRO A 129 11.33 9.47 -3.71
C PRO A 129 12.44 10.52 -3.75
N TYR A 130 12.35 11.57 -2.92
CA TYR A 130 13.37 12.61 -2.82
C TYR A 130 14.45 12.28 -1.78
N ARG A 131 14.31 11.19 -1.01
CA ARG A 131 15.36 10.72 -0.08
C ARG A 131 16.49 10.02 -0.84
N VAL A 132 17.71 10.16 -0.33
CA VAL A 132 18.94 9.61 -0.95
C VAL A 132 18.91 8.07 -1.04
N ASN A 133 18.22 7.40 -0.11
CA ASN A 133 18.15 5.95 -0.02
C ASN A 133 16.90 5.33 -0.68
N PHE A 134 16.18 6.06 -1.53
CA PHE A 134 15.03 5.53 -2.26
C PHE A 134 15.47 4.72 -3.49
N THR A 135 15.91 3.48 -3.26
CA THR A 135 16.40 2.56 -4.31
C THR A 135 15.34 1.53 -4.70
N LEU A 136 15.45 0.94 -5.90
CA LEU A 136 14.54 -0.12 -6.32
C LEU A 136 14.60 -1.34 -5.37
N LYS A 137 15.79 -1.70 -4.90
CA LYS A 137 15.97 -2.81 -3.95
C LYS A 137 15.13 -2.61 -2.69
N GLU A 138 15.35 -1.48 -2.03
CA GLU A 138 14.64 -1.12 -0.80
C GLU A 138 13.13 -0.99 -1.05
N PHE A 139 12.73 -0.47 -2.22
CA PHE A 139 11.32 -0.35 -2.56
C PHE A 139 10.63 -1.70 -2.69
N ILE A 140 11.23 -2.66 -3.41
CA ILE A 140 10.67 -4.01 -3.55
C ILE A 140 10.58 -4.69 -2.18
N ALA A 141 11.67 -4.69 -1.41
CA ALA A 141 11.72 -5.33 -0.10
C ALA A 141 10.72 -4.70 0.88
N SER A 142 10.61 -3.36 0.90
CA SER A 142 9.66 -2.64 1.74
C SER A 142 8.21 -2.90 1.35
N THR A 143 7.91 -2.93 0.05
CA THR A 143 6.55 -3.22 -0.44
C THR A 143 6.12 -4.64 -0.09
N VAL A 144 7.00 -5.64 -0.25
CA VAL A 144 6.64 -7.04 0.02
C VAL A 144 6.74 -7.37 1.53
N GLU A 145 7.90 -7.17 2.14
CA GLU A 145 8.24 -7.70 3.47
C GLU A 145 8.18 -6.67 4.59
N GLY A 146 8.20 -5.39 4.22
CA GLY A 146 8.27 -4.26 5.13
C GLY A 146 7.06 -4.16 6.06
N ARG A 147 7.17 -3.30 7.07
CA ARG A 147 6.07 -3.04 8.00
C ARG A 147 4.90 -2.43 7.24
N GLY A 148 3.73 -3.06 7.33
CA GLY A 148 2.57 -2.72 6.52
C GLY A 148 2.74 -3.01 5.03
N GLY A 149 3.70 -3.85 4.65
CA GLY A 149 3.82 -4.43 3.32
C GLY A 149 2.82 -5.57 3.10
N GLU A 150 2.85 -6.14 1.91
CA GLU A 150 1.86 -7.11 1.43
C GLU A 150 1.81 -8.39 2.27
N VAL A 151 2.97 -8.87 2.74
CA VAL A 151 3.01 -10.06 3.60
C VAL A 151 2.29 -9.78 4.92
N GLU A 152 2.55 -8.64 5.57
CA GLU A 152 1.91 -8.33 6.85
C GLU A 152 0.40 -8.08 6.69
N ALA A 153 -0.01 -7.39 5.62
CA ALA A 153 -1.41 -7.19 5.29
C ALA A 153 -2.14 -8.51 5.04
N TYR A 154 -1.53 -9.43 4.29
CA TYR A 154 -2.12 -10.73 4.00
C TYR A 154 -2.22 -11.64 5.23
N LEU A 155 -1.22 -11.65 6.11
CA LEU A 155 -1.30 -12.40 7.37
C LEU A 155 -2.39 -11.81 8.29
N SER A 156 -2.53 -10.49 8.32
CA SER A 156 -3.57 -9.79 9.07
C SER A 156 -4.97 -10.18 8.57
N GLU A 157 -5.15 -10.23 7.26
CA GLU A 157 -6.35 -10.73 6.58
C GLU A 157 -6.67 -12.18 6.99
N CYS A 158 -5.69 -13.09 6.90
CA CYS A 158 -5.86 -14.49 7.30
C CYS A 158 -6.17 -14.64 8.79
N GLN A 159 -5.58 -13.80 9.64
CA GLN A 159 -5.86 -13.79 11.07
C GLN A 159 -7.32 -13.38 11.34
N VAL A 160 -7.83 -12.35 10.67
CA VAL A 160 -9.25 -11.95 10.75
C VAL A 160 -10.16 -13.09 10.28
N LEU A 161 -9.83 -13.75 9.17
CA LEU A 161 -10.58 -14.91 8.68
C LEU A 161 -10.62 -16.04 9.72
N SER A 162 -9.48 -16.34 10.35
CA SER A 162 -9.35 -17.38 11.38
C SER A 162 -10.24 -17.12 12.60
N GLU A 163 -10.35 -15.85 13.00
CA GLU A 163 -11.09 -15.43 14.19
C GLU A 163 -12.60 -15.41 13.96
N LEU A 164 -13.05 -15.01 12.77
CA LEU A 164 -14.48 -14.87 12.46
C LEU A 164 -15.09 -16.15 11.87
N TYR A 165 -14.34 -16.85 11.03
CA TYR A 165 -14.82 -18.00 10.25
C TYR A 165 -13.77 -19.13 10.21
N PRO A 166 -13.42 -19.74 11.36
CA PRO A 166 -12.35 -20.73 11.45
C PRO A 166 -12.53 -21.94 10.54
N SER A 167 -13.78 -22.33 10.22
CA SER A 167 -14.06 -23.44 9.31
C SER A 167 -13.74 -23.12 7.84
N GLN A 168 -13.64 -21.85 7.46
CA GLN A 168 -13.42 -21.44 6.06
C GLN A 168 -11.95 -21.19 5.74
N ILE A 169 -11.05 -21.20 6.73
CA ILE A 169 -9.64 -20.83 6.53
C ILE A 169 -8.86 -21.77 5.60
N ARG A 170 -9.30 -23.02 5.49
CA ARG A 170 -8.67 -24.02 4.62
C ARG A 170 -9.26 -24.04 3.22
N ASP A 171 -10.53 -23.66 3.10
CA ASP A 171 -11.31 -23.78 1.86
C ASP A 171 -11.43 -22.45 1.11
N ARG A 172 -11.19 -21.32 1.79
CA ARG A 172 -11.23 -19.98 1.22
C ARG A 172 -9.87 -19.32 1.32
N SER A 173 -9.56 -18.58 0.26
CA SER A 173 -8.32 -17.84 0.04
C SER A 173 -7.06 -18.72 -0.01
N ASN A 174 -5.90 -18.08 -0.13
CA ASN A 174 -4.58 -18.72 -0.10
C ASN A 174 -4.00 -18.78 1.33
N CYS A 175 -4.83 -18.62 2.39
CA CYS A 175 -4.35 -18.60 3.77
C CYS A 175 -3.67 -19.90 4.21
N SER A 176 -4.09 -21.04 3.66
CA SER A 176 -3.43 -22.33 3.89
C SER A 176 -1.98 -22.37 3.38
N ASN A 177 -1.66 -21.59 2.34
CA ASN A 177 -0.31 -21.52 1.79
C ASN A 177 0.67 -20.76 2.72
N VAL A 178 0.15 -19.93 3.61
CA VAL A 178 0.97 -19.14 4.55
C VAL A 178 0.95 -19.71 5.97
N MET A 179 0.50 -20.96 6.15
CA MET A 179 0.53 -21.65 7.45
C MET A 179 1.77 -22.54 7.59
N ASP A 180 2.40 -22.52 8.77
CA ASP A 180 3.40 -23.50 9.16
C ASP A 180 2.81 -24.90 9.35
N ASP A 181 3.68 -25.87 9.63
CA ASP A 181 3.28 -27.27 9.75
C ASP A 181 2.45 -27.55 11.04
N HIS A 182 2.40 -26.56 11.95
CA HIS A 182 1.57 -26.56 13.14
C HIS A 182 0.22 -25.85 12.95
N GLY A 183 -0.02 -25.29 11.76
CA GLY A 183 -1.25 -24.57 11.41
C GLY A 183 -1.28 -23.10 11.85
N HIS A 184 -0.15 -22.54 12.26
CA HIS A 184 -0.03 -21.10 12.58
C HIS A 184 0.41 -20.29 11.36
N LEU A 185 -0.01 -19.04 11.29
CA LEU A 185 0.41 -18.12 10.23
C LEU A 185 1.92 -17.86 10.29
N SER A 186 2.59 -18.03 9.16
CA SER A 186 4.05 -17.94 9.01
C SER A 186 4.44 -16.82 8.06
N LYS A 187 5.13 -15.81 8.60
CA LYS A 187 5.69 -14.72 7.81
C LYS A 187 6.69 -15.22 6.77
N ASP A 188 7.52 -16.20 7.12
CA ASP A 188 8.53 -16.71 6.20
C ASP A 188 7.91 -17.43 4.99
N LYS A 189 6.89 -18.26 5.20
CA LYS A 189 6.13 -18.87 4.08
C LYS A 189 5.43 -17.80 3.25
N GLY A 190 4.84 -16.78 3.88
CA GLY A 190 4.29 -15.61 3.19
C GLY A 190 5.32 -14.98 2.25
N ILE A 191 6.48 -14.59 2.78
CA ILE A 191 7.55 -14.00 1.98
C ILE A 191 7.93 -14.92 0.81
N GLU A 192 8.18 -16.21 1.06
CA GLU A 192 8.52 -17.17 0.00
C GLU A 192 7.49 -17.17 -1.14
N HIS A 193 6.20 -17.23 -0.81
CA HIS A 193 5.13 -17.24 -1.80
C HIS A 193 4.97 -15.91 -2.56
N PHE A 194 5.17 -14.77 -1.90
CA PHE A 194 5.12 -13.45 -2.55
C PHE A 194 6.26 -13.21 -3.54
N TYR A 195 7.39 -13.92 -3.40
CA TYR A 195 8.53 -13.85 -4.33
C TYR A 195 8.46 -14.84 -5.50
N ARG A 196 7.38 -15.63 -5.62
CA ARG A 196 7.11 -16.46 -6.80
C ARG A 196 6.61 -15.59 -7.94
N ILE A 197 7.39 -15.48 -9.02
CA ILE A 197 7.09 -14.57 -10.14
C ILE A 197 6.89 -15.28 -11.48
N GLY A 198 6.96 -16.62 -11.50
CA GLY A 198 6.63 -17.42 -12.68
C GLY A 198 7.45 -17.06 -13.92
N GLY A 199 6.74 -16.95 -15.05
CA GLY A 199 7.31 -16.59 -16.35
C GLY A 199 7.95 -15.19 -16.42
N HIS A 200 7.87 -14.38 -15.37
CA HIS A 200 8.48 -13.05 -15.32
C HIS A 200 9.97 -13.06 -14.90
N MET A 201 10.57 -14.22 -14.63
CA MET A 201 11.96 -14.29 -14.16
C MET A 201 12.97 -13.59 -15.08
N GLN A 202 12.88 -13.80 -16.40
CA GLN A 202 13.78 -13.14 -17.34
C GLN A 202 13.62 -11.60 -17.33
N GLN A 203 12.38 -11.13 -17.24
CA GLN A 203 12.09 -9.70 -17.13
C GLN A 203 12.64 -9.13 -15.83
N MET A 204 12.45 -9.83 -14.70
CA MET A 204 12.97 -9.42 -13.40
C MET A 204 14.49 -9.33 -13.41
N GLN A 205 15.20 -10.32 -13.97
CA GLN A 205 16.65 -10.29 -14.10
C GLN A 205 17.14 -9.10 -14.92
N LYS A 206 16.44 -8.80 -16.03
CA LYS A 206 16.74 -7.62 -16.86
C LYS A 206 16.55 -6.32 -16.08
N ASP A 207 15.46 -6.20 -15.33
CA ASP A 207 15.18 -5.01 -14.52
C ASP A 207 16.18 -4.85 -13.39
N LEU A 208 16.50 -5.90 -12.63
CA LEU A 208 17.55 -5.85 -11.61
C LEU A 208 18.91 -5.47 -12.21
N GLY A 209 19.27 -6.05 -13.36
CA GLY A 209 20.51 -5.73 -14.07
C GLY A 209 20.61 -4.27 -14.49
N ARG A 210 19.50 -3.67 -14.94
CA ARG A 210 19.44 -2.23 -15.29
C ARG A 210 19.75 -1.33 -14.10
N TYR A 211 19.30 -1.71 -12.91
CA TYR A 211 19.56 -0.98 -11.67
C TYR A 211 20.82 -1.45 -10.93
N ARG A 212 21.65 -2.29 -11.57
CA ARG A 212 22.90 -2.86 -11.00
C ARG A 212 22.67 -3.59 -9.67
N ILE A 213 21.51 -4.22 -9.51
CA ILE A 213 21.16 -5.00 -8.32
C ILE A 213 21.53 -6.46 -8.57
N PRO A 214 22.39 -7.07 -7.76
CA PRO A 214 22.74 -8.47 -7.92
C PRO A 214 21.54 -9.36 -7.55
N ALA A 215 21.37 -10.47 -8.27
CA ALA A 215 20.28 -11.42 -7.98
C ALA A 215 20.34 -12.00 -6.55
N SER A 216 21.54 -12.05 -5.95
CA SER A 216 21.75 -12.47 -4.56
C SER A 216 21.04 -11.60 -3.52
N ASP A 217 20.64 -10.37 -3.88
CA ASP A 217 19.89 -9.48 -3.00
C ASP A 217 18.43 -9.93 -2.83
N PHE A 218 17.93 -10.80 -3.70
CA PHE A 218 16.58 -11.36 -3.66
C PHE A 218 16.63 -12.89 -3.73
N PRO A 219 17.17 -13.56 -2.69
CA PRO A 219 17.42 -15.00 -2.70
C PRO A 219 16.13 -15.84 -2.75
N ARG A 220 14.98 -15.24 -2.40
CA ARG A 220 13.66 -15.90 -2.40
C ARG A 220 12.92 -15.79 -3.74
N LEU A 221 13.44 -15.04 -4.72
CA LEU A 221 12.84 -14.99 -6.06
C LEU A 221 12.84 -16.37 -6.71
N SER A 222 11.66 -16.80 -7.19
CA SER A 222 11.54 -18.05 -7.92
C SER A 222 10.69 -17.93 -9.18
N GLY A 223 10.96 -18.85 -10.13
CA GLY A 223 10.17 -19.03 -11.35
C GLY A 223 8.90 -19.88 -11.15
N ASP A 224 8.52 -20.17 -9.91
CA ASP A 224 7.30 -20.92 -9.61
C ASP A 224 6.06 -20.08 -9.92
N THR A 225 4.92 -20.75 -10.12
CA THR A 225 3.66 -20.08 -10.41
C THR A 225 3.30 -19.08 -9.30
N PRO A 226 3.04 -17.81 -9.65
CA PRO A 226 2.66 -16.80 -8.68
C PRO A 226 1.28 -17.11 -8.10
N ILE A 227 1.17 -17.01 -6.77
CA ILE A 227 -0.09 -17.20 -6.04
C ILE A 227 -0.70 -15.84 -5.66
N PHE A 228 0.16 -14.86 -5.40
CA PHE A 228 -0.19 -13.51 -5.00
C PHE A 228 0.03 -12.54 -6.15
N ILE A 229 -1.05 -11.87 -6.56
CA ILE A 229 -1.09 -10.96 -7.71
C ILE A 229 -1.59 -9.61 -7.21
N SER A 230 -0.85 -8.55 -7.55
CA SER A 230 -1.25 -7.18 -7.24
C SER A 230 -2.55 -6.82 -7.98
N SER A 231 -3.55 -6.36 -7.23
CA SER A 231 -4.84 -5.89 -7.77
C SER A 231 -4.68 -4.70 -8.72
N ALA A 232 -3.72 -3.81 -8.45
CA ALA A 232 -3.50 -2.59 -9.22
C ALA A 232 -2.81 -2.85 -10.58
N TYR A 233 -1.93 -3.85 -10.67
CA TYR A 233 -1.11 -4.09 -11.87
C TYR A 233 -1.41 -5.41 -12.58
N GLY A 234 -2.15 -6.33 -11.94
CA GLY A 234 -2.39 -7.68 -12.47
C GLY A 234 -1.10 -8.49 -12.62
N LEU A 235 -0.09 -8.24 -11.77
CA LEU A 235 1.24 -8.84 -11.84
C LEU A 235 1.69 -9.35 -10.47
N PRO A 236 2.62 -10.32 -10.41
CA PRO A 236 3.26 -10.72 -9.16
C PRO A 236 3.94 -9.53 -8.49
N TYR A 237 3.91 -9.50 -7.16
CA TYR A 237 4.26 -8.31 -6.38
C TYR A 237 5.65 -7.73 -6.65
N PRO A 238 6.74 -8.51 -6.75
CA PRO A 238 8.04 -7.95 -7.10
C PRO A 238 8.03 -7.23 -8.47
N ILE A 239 7.31 -7.76 -9.46
CA ILE A 239 7.18 -7.16 -10.79
C ILE A 239 6.31 -5.90 -10.74
N ALA A 240 5.21 -5.94 -9.98
CA ALA A 240 4.35 -4.79 -9.75
C ALA A 240 5.12 -3.65 -9.06
N ALA A 241 5.94 -3.97 -8.06
CA ALA A 241 6.78 -3.02 -7.34
C ALA A 241 7.83 -2.36 -8.25
N VAL A 242 8.43 -3.10 -9.19
CA VAL A 242 9.31 -2.51 -10.22
C VAL A 242 8.54 -1.47 -11.06
N LYS A 243 7.34 -1.82 -11.55
CA LYS A 243 6.52 -0.88 -12.34
C LYS A 243 6.13 0.36 -11.55
N GLU A 244 5.73 0.18 -10.30
CA GLU A 244 5.36 1.27 -9.40
C GLU A 244 6.56 2.18 -9.12
N TYR A 245 7.73 1.61 -8.82
CA TYR A 245 8.98 2.36 -8.63
C TYR A 245 9.32 3.21 -9.86
N VAL A 246 9.29 2.62 -11.05
CA VAL A 246 9.57 3.34 -12.31
C VAL A 246 8.60 4.50 -12.50
N SER A 247 7.30 4.30 -12.23
CA SER A 247 6.28 5.34 -12.33
C SER A 247 6.55 6.50 -11.33
N ILE A 248 6.82 6.17 -10.07
CA ILE A 248 7.13 7.14 -9.01
C ILE A 248 8.38 7.96 -9.37
N MET A 249 9.44 7.28 -9.77
CA MET A 249 10.71 7.93 -10.12
C MET A 249 10.57 8.80 -11.36
N GLY A 250 9.82 8.37 -12.36
CA GLY A 250 9.51 9.19 -13.54
C GLY A 250 8.87 10.51 -13.16
N LYS A 251 7.87 10.49 -12.26
CA LYS A 251 7.22 11.72 -11.77
C LYS A 251 8.14 12.57 -10.90
N ALA A 252 8.93 11.96 -10.02
CA ALA A 252 9.88 12.69 -9.19
C ALA A 252 10.94 13.41 -10.05
N CYS A 253 11.48 12.73 -11.06
CA CYS A 253 12.46 13.27 -11.98
C CYS A 253 11.87 14.35 -12.91
N GLU A 254 10.64 14.17 -13.41
CA GLU A 254 9.93 15.21 -14.17
C GLU A 254 9.79 16.50 -13.35
N ASN A 255 9.40 16.38 -12.09
CA ASN A 255 9.22 17.52 -11.18
C ASN A 255 10.54 18.22 -10.85
N ASP A 256 11.61 17.48 -10.57
CA ASP A 256 12.91 18.09 -10.30
C ASP A 256 13.52 18.74 -11.55
N ARG A 257 13.31 18.18 -12.75
CA ARG A 257 13.70 18.83 -14.01
C ARG A 257 13.00 20.18 -14.17
N LYS A 258 11.69 20.25 -13.94
CA LYS A 258 10.94 21.53 -13.97
C LYS A 258 11.51 22.55 -12.97
N ARG A 259 11.83 22.12 -11.76
CA ARG A 259 12.40 22.98 -10.71
C ARG A 259 13.80 23.48 -11.07
N LEU A 260 14.65 22.62 -11.65
CA LEU A 260 15.98 23.01 -12.14
C LEU A 260 15.88 24.06 -13.24
N SER A 261 14.97 23.91 -14.21
CA SER A 261 14.76 24.91 -15.25
C SER A 261 14.34 26.28 -14.70
N LEU A 262 13.51 26.32 -13.65
CA LEU A 262 13.14 27.58 -12.99
C LEU A 262 14.33 28.27 -12.31
N LEU A 263 15.21 27.49 -11.67
CA LEU A 263 16.43 28.01 -11.04
C LEU A 263 17.45 28.50 -12.07
N GLU A 264 17.61 27.76 -13.18
CA GLU A 264 18.46 28.16 -14.30
C GLU A 264 18.00 29.49 -14.92
N MET A 265 16.69 29.67 -15.12
CA MET A 265 16.12 30.94 -15.60
C MET A 265 16.37 32.10 -14.62
N ARG A 266 16.31 31.85 -13.31
CA ARG A 266 16.64 32.86 -12.29
C ARG A 266 18.13 33.23 -12.33
N ASN A 267 19.01 32.24 -12.34
CA ASN A 267 20.46 32.46 -12.39
C ASN A 267 20.87 33.18 -13.69
N SER A 268 20.24 32.88 -14.82
CA SER A 268 20.52 33.53 -16.11
C SER A 268 20.09 35.00 -16.18
N ARG A 269 19.21 35.44 -15.26
CA ARG A 269 18.71 36.81 -15.16
C ARG A 269 19.26 37.55 -13.94
N ALA A 270 20.14 36.91 -13.15
CA ALA A 270 20.76 37.50 -11.98
C ALA A 270 22.00 38.34 -12.38
N PRO A 271 22.33 39.40 -11.62
CA PRO A 271 23.56 40.15 -11.83
C PRO A 271 24.77 39.22 -11.70
N ALA A 272 25.83 39.43 -12.49
CA ALA A 272 27.04 38.60 -12.47
C ALA A 272 27.76 38.54 -11.09
N SER A 273 27.42 39.45 -10.17
CA SER A 273 27.89 39.45 -8.77
C SER A 273 27.17 38.43 -7.89
N GLU A 274 25.99 37.98 -8.27
CA GLU A 274 25.32 36.82 -7.67
C GLU A 274 25.83 35.56 -8.39
N GLN A 275 26.85 34.91 -7.82
CA GLN A 275 27.33 33.62 -8.29
C GLN A 275 26.16 32.64 -8.46
N ALA A 276 26.30 31.69 -9.40
CA ALA A 276 25.38 30.57 -9.52
C ALA A 276 25.10 30.02 -8.12
N SER A 277 23.84 30.11 -7.67
CA SER A 277 23.54 29.80 -6.28
C SER A 277 24.01 28.38 -5.96
N ALA A 278 24.75 28.20 -4.85
CA ALA A 278 25.20 26.89 -4.38
C ALA A 278 24.06 25.85 -4.35
N THR A 279 22.83 26.33 -4.17
CA THR A 279 21.56 25.62 -4.30
C THR A 279 21.35 24.95 -5.67
N TRP A 280 21.64 25.63 -6.78
CA TRP A 280 21.50 25.07 -8.14
C TRP A 280 22.48 23.93 -8.40
N GLU A 281 23.75 24.09 -8.01
CA GLU A 281 24.76 23.04 -8.15
C GLU A 281 24.41 21.81 -7.31
N GLN A 282 24.02 22.03 -6.05
CA GLN A 282 23.59 20.97 -5.15
C GLN A 282 22.37 20.23 -5.69
N MET A 283 21.36 20.96 -6.18
CA MET A 283 20.19 20.35 -6.77
C MET A 283 20.50 19.58 -8.05
N THR A 284 21.37 20.10 -8.91
CA THR A 284 21.80 19.41 -10.13
C THR A 284 22.49 18.11 -9.78
N ARG A 285 23.33 18.09 -8.73
CA ARG A 285 23.97 16.87 -8.23
C ARG A 285 22.95 15.86 -7.71
N PHE A 286 21.97 16.29 -6.92
CA PHE A 286 20.91 15.39 -6.43
C PHE A 286 20.03 14.84 -7.56
N PHE A 287 19.69 15.68 -8.54
CA PHE A 287 18.96 15.25 -9.72
C PHE A 287 19.74 14.21 -10.51
N LYS A 288 21.03 14.45 -10.79
CA LYS A 288 21.89 13.47 -11.47
C LYS A 288 21.93 12.16 -10.69
N ASN A 289 22.35 12.18 -9.44
CA ASN A 289 22.47 10.95 -8.65
C ASN A 289 21.16 10.13 -8.55
N ARG A 290 20.00 10.79 -8.54
CA ARG A 290 18.70 10.11 -8.44
C ARG A 290 18.14 9.66 -9.79
N CYS A 291 18.24 10.54 -10.79
CA CYS A 291 17.57 10.38 -12.07
C CYS A 291 18.48 9.81 -13.14
N GLU A 292 19.80 9.76 -12.95
CA GLU A 292 20.73 9.21 -13.92
C GLU A 292 20.49 7.71 -14.15
N ASP A 293 20.31 6.91 -13.10
CA ASP A 293 19.94 5.49 -13.26
C ASP A 293 18.54 5.31 -13.89
N TYR A 294 17.62 6.26 -13.69
CA TYR A 294 16.30 6.25 -14.33
C TYR A 294 16.36 6.66 -15.82
N LEU A 295 17.11 7.72 -16.14
CA LEU A 295 17.24 8.33 -17.47
C LEU A 295 18.23 7.59 -18.39
N ALA A 296 19.19 6.85 -17.84
CA ALA A 296 20.09 6.02 -18.63
C ALA A 296 19.41 4.75 -19.15
N VAL A 297 18.25 4.41 -18.58
CA VAL A 297 17.55 3.13 -18.80
C VAL A 297 16.24 3.30 -19.58
N ASN A 298 15.67 4.50 -19.63
CA ASN A 298 14.42 4.85 -20.32
C ASN A 298 14.64 6.02 -21.29
#